data_AF-A0A1J0RBQ9-F1
#
_entry.id   AF-A0A1J0RBQ9-F1
#
_cell.length_a   1.000
_cell.length_b   1.000
_cell.length_c   1.000
_cell.angle_alpha   90.00
_cell.angle_beta   90.00
_cell.angle_gamma   90.00
#
_symmetry.space_group_name_H-M   'P 1'
#
loop_
_entity.id
_entity.type
_entity.pdbx_description
1 polymer ?
#
loop_
_entity_poly.entity_id
_entity_poly.type
_entity_poly.pdbx_seq_one_letter_code
_entity_poly.pdbx_strand_id
1 'polypeptide(L)'
;MAKKALGFAQVATLIIVLSPSSIHGNVGAGDNAAEFNILCDVISLAESEKTLTTVQPAPNSQYDELLRLNMTVADEKWQKMFLKTADPKVWHKTRPDTIAEPGGWDSNWASWAKAAEEITQADKMAEIKKFKLEEANPNQLTQIRTELKKLAAAAKSKMADRQALQDKLSKPAGNLGETLKDIAYGNKQQTRNSVKAANSFDGGAAAYATVCGGAAATNKLTTVAGTIACLCNKAAVNNEEAACGRSAKLSTSQWTVGNPPNDDVIKEPLKFCNKDSQAPLTSDSMYRILESISRQIKVSGTDGILGTQHSASCDGAKTGGICIKLTGWAADGHADITKLQWAQKIKTLADELTQREEAANEAKKLTPK
;
A
#
# COMPACT_ATOMS: atom_id res chain seq x y z
N MET A 1 19.20 72.76 -52.88
CA MET A 1 20.46 72.56 -52.13
C MET A 1 20.15 72.49 -50.63
N ALA A 2 20.91 71.65 -49.92
CA ALA A 2 20.98 71.51 -48.45
C ALA A 2 19.77 70.89 -47.71
N LYS A 3 19.89 69.57 -47.46
CA LYS A 3 19.29 68.86 -46.33
C LYS A 3 19.78 69.48 -45.02
N LYS A 4 18.89 69.74 -44.05
CA LYS A 4 19.24 69.78 -42.62
C LYS A 4 18.39 68.76 -41.88
N ALA A 5 19.05 67.69 -41.46
CA ALA A 5 18.51 66.71 -40.53
C ALA A 5 18.55 67.33 -39.13
N LEU A 6 17.40 67.40 -38.46
CA LEU A 6 17.33 67.62 -37.02
C LEU A 6 17.37 66.23 -36.35
N GLY A 7 18.50 65.92 -35.72
CA GLY A 7 18.65 64.72 -34.90
C GLY A 7 17.95 64.91 -33.56
N PHE A 8 16.97 64.05 -33.27
CA PHE A 8 16.50 63.84 -31.91
C PHE A 8 17.50 62.93 -31.20
N ALA A 9 18.23 63.48 -30.23
CA ALA A 9 19.03 62.68 -29.31
C ALA A 9 18.09 61.96 -28.34
N GLN A 10 17.83 60.67 -28.58
CA GLN A 10 17.28 59.78 -27.55
C GLN A 10 18.38 59.45 -26.55
N VAL A 11 18.29 60.04 -25.36
CA VAL A 11 19.04 59.57 -24.19
C VAL A 11 18.41 58.24 -23.76
N ALA A 12 19.02 57.13 -24.18
CA ALA A 12 18.68 55.81 -23.66
C ALA A 12 19.31 55.67 -22.26
N THR A 13 18.52 55.92 -21.22
CA THR A 13 18.90 55.60 -19.85
C THR A 13 18.99 54.08 -19.72
N LEU A 14 20.21 53.56 -19.71
CA LEU A 14 20.50 52.15 -19.44
C LEU A 14 20.23 51.89 -17.95
N ILE A 15 19.05 51.36 -17.62
CA ILE A 15 18.77 50.83 -16.28
C ILE A 15 19.56 49.53 -16.15
N ILE A 16 20.75 49.60 -15.56
CA ILE A 16 21.46 48.43 -15.06
C ILE A 16 20.65 47.96 -13.86
N VAL A 17 19.76 46.99 -14.07
CA VAL A 17 19.23 46.18 -12.99
C VAL A 17 20.41 45.35 -12.49
N LEU A 18 21.09 45.84 -11.45
CA LEU A 18 21.92 45.02 -10.59
C LEU A 18 20.99 44.00 -9.96
N SER A 19 20.79 42.86 -10.64
CA SER A 19 20.28 41.66 -10.01
C SER A 19 21.20 41.42 -8.82
N PRO A 20 20.71 41.45 -7.56
CA PRO A 20 21.55 41.02 -6.46
C PRO A 20 21.96 39.59 -6.78
N SER A 21 23.25 39.38 -7.02
CA SER A 21 23.84 38.05 -7.05
C SER A 21 23.40 37.37 -5.77
N SER A 22 22.54 36.36 -5.88
CA SER A 22 22.10 35.55 -4.76
C SER A 22 23.34 35.07 -4.02
N ILE A 23 23.58 35.61 -2.84
CA ILE A 23 24.56 35.04 -1.91
C ILE A 23 24.07 33.63 -1.66
N HIS A 24 24.87 32.63 -2.03
CA HIS A 24 24.59 31.23 -1.71
C HIS A 24 24.36 31.15 -0.20
N GLY A 25 23.11 30.96 0.23
CA GLY A 25 22.72 31.04 1.63
C GLY A 25 22.94 29.72 2.35
N ASN A 26 23.35 29.77 3.62
CA ASN A 26 23.26 28.65 4.56
C ASN A 26 21.86 28.03 4.55
N VAL A 27 21.72 26.78 5.03
CA VAL A 27 20.40 26.18 5.30
C VAL A 27 19.60 27.13 6.20
N GLY A 28 18.41 27.48 5.73
CA GLY A 28 17.47 28.37 6.41
C GLY A 28 16.22 27.64 6.91
N ALA A 29 15.40 28.41 7.62
CA ALA A 29 14.15 27.92 8.17
C ALA A 29 13.15 27.56 7.06
N GLY A 30 12.77 26.30 6.99
CA GLY A 30 11.80 25.74 6.05
C GLY A 30 12.39 25.13 4.78
N ASP A 31 13.71 25.16 4.60
CA ASP A 31 14.34 24.66 3.37
C ASP A 31 14.12 23.15 3.15
N ASN A 32 13.85 22.38 4.21
CA ASN A 32 13.52 20.94 4.15
C ASN A 32 12.02 20.64 4.43
N ALA A 33 11.16 21.66 4.42
CA ALA A 33 9.75 21.49 4.78
C ALA A 33 8.98 20.58 3.82
N ALA A 34 9.34 20.55 2.53
CA ALA A 34 8.69 19.71 1.53
C ALA A 34 8.94 18.22 1.83
N GLU A 35 10.21 17.84 1.99
CA GLU A 35 10.62 16.49 2.38
C GLU A 35 9.98 16.08 3.71
N PHE A 36 10.01 16.97 4.70
CA PHE A 36 9.43 16.73 6.02
C PHE A 36 7.95 16.39 5.95
N ASN A 37 7.14 17.18 5.23
CA ASN A 37 5.70 16.96 5.13
C ASN A 37 5.38 15.61 4.48
N ILE A 38 6.07 15.24 3.39
CA ILE A 38 5.87 13.95 2.70
C ILE A 38 6.21 12.78 3.63
N LEU A 39 7.30 12.88 4.39
CA LEU A 39 7.71 11.83 5.32
C LEU A 39 6.75 11.75 6.52
N CYS A 40 6.18 12.87 6.95
CA CYS A 40 5.16 12.90 8.00
C CYS A 40 3.87 12.17 7.59
N ASP A 41 3.54 12.08 6.31
CA ASP A 41 2.42 11.26 5.86
C ASP A 41 2.63 9.78 6.25
N VAL A 42 3.85 9.25 6.12
CA VAL A 42 4.15 7.87 6.54
C VAL A 42 4.06 7.70 8.06
N ILE A 43 4.56 8.68 8.83
CA ILE A 43 4.46 8.68 10.30
C ILE A 43 3.01 8.67 10.75
N SER A 44 2.18 9.48 10.09
CA SER A 44 0.74 9.51 10.32
C SER A 44 0.09 8.17 9.99
N LEU A 45 0.41 7.59 8.83
CA LEU A 45 -0.10 6.29 8.41
C LEU A 45 0.21 5.18 9.42
N ALA A 46 1.40 5.19 10.01
CA ALA A 46 1.80 4.21 11.03
C ALA A 46 1.05 4.33 12.36
N GLU A 47 0.36 5.44 12.62
CA GLU A 47 -0.30 5.71 13.89
C GLU A 47 -1.83 5.82 13.85
N SER A 48 -2.44 6.06 12.69
CA SER A 48 -3.91 6.00 12.60
C SER A 48 -4.43 4.58 12.39
N GLU A 49 -5.66 4.32 12.82
CA GLU A 49 -6.39 3.09 12.46
C GLU A 49 -6.58 3.04 10.94
N LYS A 50 -6.24 1.91 10.32
CA LYS A 50 -6.33 1.73 8.88
C LYS A 50 -7.31 0.62 8.54
N THR A 51 -8.14 0.91 7.55
CA THR A 51 -8.97 -0.09 6.89
C THR A 51 -8.47 -0.27 5.47
N LEU A 52 -8.65 -1.47 4.95
CA LEU A 52 -8.56 -1.74 3.53
C LEU A 52 -9.97 -1.69 2.96
N THR A 53 -10.09 -1.37 1.68
CA THR A 53 -11.36 -1.49 0.97
C THR A 53 -11.94 -2.90 1.18
N THR A 54 -13.20 -2.94 1.60
CA THR A 54 -13.89 -4.20 1.86
C THR A 54 -14.20 -4.90 0.55
N VAL A 55 -13.94 -6.20 0.52
CA VAL A 55 -14.29 -7.07 -0.60
C VAL A 55 -15.51 -7.86 -0.16
N GLN A 56 -16.55 -7.88 -1.00
CA GLN A 56 -17.72 -8.71 -0.74
C GLN A 56 -17.28 -10.18 -0.53
N PRO A 57 -17.91 -10.95 0.35
CA PRO A 57 -17.64 -12.37 0.46
C PRO A 57 -18.11 -13.10 -0.81
N ALA A 58 -17.60 -14.32 -1.00
CA ALA A 58 -18.06 -15.19 -2.07
C ALA A 58 -19.54 -15.58 -1.85
N PRO A 59 -20.38 -15.62 -2.90
CA PRO A 59 -21.83 -15.89 -2.80
C PRO A 59 -22.13 -17.39 -2.61
N ASN A 60 -21.51 -18.02 -1.61
CA ASN A 60 -21.62 -19.46 -1.37
C ASN A 60 -23.07 -19.88 -1.10
N SER A 61 -23.83 -19.10 -0.35
CA SER A 61 -25.22 -19.41 -0.02
C SER A 61 -26.12 -19.36 -1.26
N GLN A 62 -25.93 -18.38 -2.14
CA GLN A 62 -26.67 -18.28 -3.40
C GLN A 62 -26.33 -19.43 -4.35
N TYR A 63 -25.05 -19.85 -4.40
CA TYR A 63 -24.65 -21.02 -5.17
C TYR A 63 -25.26 -22.31 -4.60
N ASP A 64 -25.24 -22.50 -3.29
CA ASP A 64 -25.90 -23.64 -2.63
C ASP A 64 -27.41 -23.66 -2.90
N GLU A 65 -28.08 -22.49 -2.88
CA GLU A 65 -29.50 -22.37 -3.21
C GLU A 65 -29.79 -22.75 -4.66
N LEU A 66 -28.97 -22.31 -5.60
CA LEU A 66 -29.06 -22.71 -7.00
C LEU A 66 -28.89 -24.23 -7.16
N LEU A 67 -27.96 -24.86 -6.43
CA LEU A 67 -27.79 -26.31 -6.46
C LEU A 67 -28.99 -27.05 -5.87
N ARG A 68 -29.58 -26.55 -4.78
CA ARG A 68 -30.83 -27.09 -4.22
C ARG A 68 -31.97 -26.99 -5.22
N LEU A 69 -32.17 -25.81 -5.83
CA LEU A 69 -33.20 -25.57 -6.85
C LEU A 69 -33.02 -26.52 -8.05
N ASN A 70 -31.80 -26.67 -8.55
CA ASN A 70 -31.47 -27.61 -9.62
C ASN A 70 -31.72 -29.08 -9.22
N MET A 71 -31.45 -29.44 -7.96
CA MET A 71 -31.72 -30.79 -7.45
C MET A 71 -33.21 -31.07 -7.29
N THR A 72 -34.02 -30.08 -6.88
CA THR A 72 -35.48 -30.22 -6.74
C THR A 72 -36.15 -30.61 -8.05
N VAL A 73 -35.67 -30.06 -9.18
CA VAL A 73 -36.21 -30.39 -10.51
C VAL A 73 -35.54 -31.62 -11.14
N ALA A 74 -34.55 -32.24 -10.49
CA ALA A 74 -33.91 -33.46 -11.01
C ALA A 74 -34.87 -34.67 -10.92
N ASP A 75 -34.68 -35.66 -11.78
CA ASP A 75 -35.48 -36.88 -11.73
C ASP A 75 -35.20 -37.69 -10.45
N GLU A 76 -36.18 -38.50 -10.04
CA GLU A 76 -36.11 -39.25 -8.78
C GLU A 76 -34.94 -40.27 -8.76
N LYS A 77 -34.58 -40.84 -9.92
CA LYS A 77 -33.44 -41.75 -10.02
C LYS A 77 -32.13 -41.02 -9.72
N TRP A 78 -31.97 -39.81 -10.24
CA TRP A 78 -30.84 -38.94 -9.93
C TRP A 78 -30.75 -38.60 -8.44
N GLN A 79 -31.86 -38.16 -7.82
CA GLN A 79 -31.87 -37.80 -6.41
C GLN A 79 -31.52 -38.99 -5.50
N LYS A 80 -32.08 -40.17 -5.78
CA LYS A 80 -31.84 -41.40 -5.02
C LYS A 80 -30.40 -41.92 -5.14
N MET A 81 -29.68 -41.56 -6.20
CA MET A 81 -28.28 -41.96 -6.42
C MET A 81 -27.34 -41.51 -5.28
N PHE A 82 -27.66 -40.41 -4.61
CA PHE A 82 -26.85 -39.89 -3.50
C PHE A 82 -27.15 -40.53 -2.15
N LEU A 83 -28.21 -41.34 -2.04
CA LEU A 83 -28.64 -41.96 -0.80
C LEU A 83 -28.11 -43.39 -0.69
N LYS A 84 -27.30 -43.65 0.35
CA LYS A 84 -26.74 -44.97 0.66
C LYS A 84 -27.75 -45.89 1.34
N THR A 85 -28.43 -45.38 2.36
CA THR A 85 -29.49 -46.08 3.09
C THR A 85 -30.66 -45.13 3.31
N ALA A 86 -31.88 -45.64 3.19
CA ALA A 86 -33.10 -44.83 3.35
C ALA A 86 -33.50 -44.65 4.82
N ASP A 87 -33.19 -45.64 5.67
CA ASP A 87 -33.43 -45.60 7.11
C ASP A 87 -32.33 -46.39 7.86
N PRO A 88 -31.47 -45.75 8.68
CA PRO A 88 -31.33 -44.30 8.79
C PRO A 88 -30.87 -43.69 7.46
N LYS A 89 -31.21 -42.42 7.21
CA LYS A 89 -30.70 -41.70 6.03
C LYS A 89 -29.19 -41.55 6.12
N VAL A 90 -28.47 -42.21 5.21
CA VAL A 90 -27.01 -42.06 5.05
C VAL A 90 -26.73 -41.66 3.62
N TRP A 91 -25.91 -40.64 3.42
CA TRP A 91 -25.61 -40.06 2.10
C TRP A 91 -24.20 -40.44 1.64
N HIS A 92 -24.06 -40.69 0.35
CA HIS A 92 -22.76 -40.83 -0.32
C HIS A 92 -22.12 -39.45 -0.45
N LYS A 93 -21.21 -39.08 0.46
CA LYS A 93 -20.49 -37.80 0.41
C LYS A 93 -19.41 -37.75 -0.67
N THR A 94 -18.93 -38.90 -1.09
CA THR A 94 -18.05 -39.12 -2.25
C THR A 94 -18.71 -40.08 -3.22
N ARG A 95 -18.34 -40.01 -4.51
CA ARG A 95 -18.87 -40.95 -5.51
C ARG A 95 -18.43 -42.37 -5.15
N PRO A 96 -19.36 -43.33 -5.08
CA PRO A 96 -19.02 -44.76 -5.00
C PRO A 96 -18.34 -45.24 -6.27
N ASP A 97 -17.34 -46.11 -6.16
CA ASP A 97 -16.65 -46.72 -7.31
C ASP A 97 -17.59 -47.51 -8.23
N THR A 98 -18.75 -47.95 -7.71
CA THR A 98 -19.79 -48.67 -8.45
C THR A 98 -20.58 -47.79 -9.40
N ILE A 99 -20.46 -46.47 -9.31
CA ILE A 99 -21.12 -45.50 -10.18
C ILE A 99 -20.10 -44.99 -11.18
N ALA A 100 -20.40 -44.97 -12.47
CA ALA A 100 -19.45 -44.51 -13.48
C ALA A 100 -19.02 -43.03 -13.28
N GLU A 101 -17.80 -42.69 -13.74
CA GLU A 101 -17.29 -41.31 -13.83
C GLU A 101 -17.33 -40.87 -15.30
N PRO A 102 -18.44 -40.30 -15.79
CA PRO A 102 -18.52 -39.81 -17.16
C PRO A 102 -17.74 -38.48 -17.36
N GLY A 103 -17.11 -37.96 -16.31
CA GLY A 103 -16.30 -36.74 -16.33
C GLY A 103 -16.90 -35.65 -15.45
N GLY A 104 -16.08 -35.14 -14.52
CA GLY A 104 -16.41 -34.03 -13.62
C GLY A 104 -17.36 -34.40 -12.48
N TRP A 105 -17.87 -35.63 -12.38
CA TRP A 105 -18.78 -36.06 -11.31
C TRP A 105 -18.06 -36.08 -9.96
N ASP A 106 -16.86 -36.64 -9.88
CA ASP A 106 -16.03 -36.61 -8.67
C ASP A 106 -15.88 -35.18 -8.12
N SER A 107 -15.60 -34.21 -8.99
CA SER A 107 -15.43 -32.79 -8.61
C SER A 107 -16.72 -32.07 -8.16
N ASN A 108 -17.88 -32.66 -8.41
CA ASN A 108 -19.19 -32.09 -8.11
C ASN A 108 -19.96 -32.89 -7.06
N TRP A 109 -19.56 -34.14 -6.81
CA TRP A 109 -20.36 -35.12 -6.09
C TRP A 109 -20.73 -34.64 -4.70
N ALA A 110 -19.76 -34.10 -3.95
CA ALA A 110 -20.00 -33.57 -2.61
C ALA A 110 -21.04 -32.44 -2.61
N SER A 111 -21.00 -31.54 -3.60
CA SER A 111 -21.94 -30.43 -3.75
C SER A 111 -23.36 -30.92 -4.09
N TRP A 112 -23.45 -31.91 -4.99
CA TRP A 112 -24.73 -32.51 -5.36
C TRP A 112 -25.32 -33.35 -4.22
N ALA A 113 -24.51 -34.15 -3.53
CA ALA A 113 -24.93 -34.93 -2.37
C ALA A 113 -25.44 -34.03 -1.23
N LYS A 114 -24.76 -32.90 -0.99
CA LYS A 114 -25.23 -31.87 -0.05
C LYS A 114 -26.60 -31.32 -0.49
N ALA A 115 -26.76 -30.93 -1.75
CA ALA A 115 -28.04 -30.44 -2.24
C ALA A 115 -29.16 -31.49 -2.14
N ALA A 116 -28.88 -32.76 -2.47
CA ALA A 116 -29.83 -33.87 -2.36
C ALA A 116 -30.26 -34.13 -0.90
N GLU A 117 -29.35 -33.97 0.04
CA GLU A 117 -29.68 -34.03 1.46
C GLU A 117 -30.54 -32.84 1.91
N GLU A 118 -30.13 -31.62 1.56
CA GLU A 118 -30.78 -30.38 1.99
C GLU A 118 -32.20 -30.24 1.44
N ILE A 119 -32.52 -30.77 0.26
CA ILE A 119 -33.91 -30.75 -0.25
C ILE A 119 -34.88 -31.57 0.62
N THR A 120 -34.37 -32.43 1.51
CA THR A 120 -35.19 -33.18 2.47
C THR A 120 -35.46 -32.42 3.76
N GLN A 121 -34.84 -31.24 3.95
CA GLN A 121 -34.92 -30.41 5.14
C GLN A 121 -35.86 -29.22 4.87
N ALA A 122 -36.96 -29.14 5.62
CA ALA A 122 -38.03 -28.17 5.34
C ALA A 122 -37.58 -26.70 5.46
N ASP A 123 -36.68 -26.41 6.39
CA ASP A 123 -36.10 -25.08 6.64
C ASP A 123 -35.22 -24.60 5.46
N LYS A 124 -34.55 -25.51 4.76
CA LYS A 124 -33.69 -25.21 3.60
C LYS A 124 -34.45 -24.95 2.30
N MET A 125 -35.76 -25.23 2.30
CA MET A 125 -36.61 -25.21 1.11
C MET A 125 -37.61 -24.05 1.08
N ALA A 126 -37.64 -23.19 2.09
CA ALA A 126 -38.63 -22.12 2.21
C ALA A 126 -38.66 -21.16 1.00
N GLU A 127 -37.49 -20.70 0.53
CA GLU A 127 -37.40 -19.81 -0.65
C GLU A 127 -37.70 -20.55 -1.95
N ILE A 128 -37.21 -21.78 -2.10
CA ILE A 128 -37.42 -22.59 -3.31
C ILE A 128 -38.90 -22.90 -3.53
N LYS A 129 -39.66 -23.15 -2.45
CA LYS A 129 -41.12 -23.40 -2.53
C LYS A 129 -41.89 -22.21 -3.12
N LYS A 130 -41.37 -20.98 -3.08
CA LYS A 130 -42.02 -19.81 -3.68
C LYS A 130 -42.08 -19.89 -5.20
N PHE A 131 -41.23 -20.69 -5.84
CA PHE A 131 -41.24 -20.90 -7.30
C PHE A 131 -42.37 -21.81 -7.79
N LYS A 132 -43.13 -22.47 -6.89
CA LYS A 132 -44.30 -23.32 -7.22
C LYS A 132 -44.00 -24.35 -8.33
N LEU A 133 -42.83 -24.97 -8.26
CA LEU A 133 -42.34 -25.91 -9.28
C LEU A 133 -43.24 -27.14 -9.43
N GLU A 134 -44.01 -27.47 -8.41
CA GLU A 134 -45.04 -28.51 -8.40
C GLU A 134 -46.22 -28.23 -9.35
N GLU A 135 -46.45 -26.97 -9.71
CA GLU A 135 -47.49 -26.55 -10.66
C GLU A 135 -47.01 -26.64 -12.12
N ALA A 136 -45.70 -26.87 -12.36
CA ALA A 136 -45.12 -26.93 -13.69
C ALA A 136 -45.37 -28.29 -14.38
N ASN A 137 -45.70 -28.26 -15.68
CA ASN A 137 -45.86 -29.47 -16.47
C ASN A 137 -44.50 -30.11 -16.85
N PRO A 138 -44.47 -31.38 -17.34
CA PRO A 138 -43.22 -32.08 -17.62
C PRO A 138 -42.29 -31.38 -18.64
N ASN A 139 -42.85 -30.71 -19.65
CA ASN A 139 -42.07 -29.97 -20.64
C ASN A 139 -41.44 -28.72 -20.01
N GLN A 140 -42.18 -27.99 -19.18
CA GLN A 140 -41.67 -26.85 -18.42
C GLN A 140 -40.55 -27.27 -17.47
N LEU A 141 -40.74 -28.37 -16.71
CA LEU A 141 -39.70 -28.90 -15.83
C LEU A 141 -38.43 -29.30 -16.59
N THR A 142 -38.57 -29.86 -17.79
CA THR A 142 -37.42 -30.20 -18.65
C THR A 142 -36.65 -28.96 -19.10
N GLN A 143 -37.36 -27.89 -19.49
CA GLN A 143 -36.75 -26.62 -19.85
C GLN A 143 -36.08 -25.94 -18.65
N ILE A 144 -36.77 -25.86 -17.49
CA ILE A 144 -36.25 -25.31 -16.24
C ILE A 144 -34.97 -26.06 -15.84
N ARG A 145 -34.99 -27.39 -15.85
CA ARG A 145 -33.81 -28.21 -15.54
C ARG A 145 -32.63 -27.91 -16.48
N THR A 146 -32.91 -27.68 -17.77
CA THR A 146 -31.87 -27.37 -18.75
C THR A 146 -31.21 -26.03 -18.46
N GLU A 147 -32.00 -24.99 -18.15
CA GLU A 147 -31.48 -23.67 -17.82
C GLU A 147 -30.78 -23.63 -16.46
N LEU A 148 -31.31 -24.31 -15.44
CA LEU A 148 -30.67 -24.43 -14.13
C LEU A 148 -29.33 -25.16 -14.19
N LYS A 149 -29.21 -26.20 -15.03
CA LYS A 149 -27.92 -26.86 -15.28
C LYS A 149 -26.89 -25.91 -15.88
N LYS A 150 -27.27 -25.11 -16.88
CA LYS A 150 -26.40 -24.08 -17.47
C LYS A 150 -25.99 -23.03 -16.45
N LEU A 151 -26.95 -22.53 -15.67
CA LEU A 151 -26.71 -21.53 -14.64
C LEU A 151 -25.79 -22.06 -13.52
N ALA A 152 -26.00 -23.30 -13.07
CA ALA A 152 -25.16 -23.95 -12.07
C ALA A 152 -23.72 -24.14 -12.57
N ALA A 153 -23.54 -24.57 -13.83
CA ALA A 153 -22.22 -24.68 -14.43
C ALA A 153 -21.51 -23.31 -14.56
N ALA A 154 -22.22 -22.29 -15.02
CA ALA A 154 -21.69 -20.93 -15.12
C ALA A 154 -21.33 -20.35 -13.73
N ALA A 155 -22.18 -20.56 -12.73
CA ALA A 155 -21.93 -20.14 -11.36
C ALA A 155 -20.72 -20.87 -10.76
N LYS A 156 -20.57 -22.18 -11.00
CA LYS A 156 -19.40 -22.95 -10.56
C LYS A 156 -18.11 -22.38 -11.16
N SER A 157 -18.11 -22.07 -12.46
CA SER A 157 -16.95 -21.46 -13.13
C SER A 157 -16.57 -20.13 -12.46
N LYS A 158 -17.53 -19.24 -12.25
CA LYS A 158 -17.29 -17.94 -11.59
C LYS A 158 -16.79 -18.08 -10.15
N MET A 159 -17.27 -19.10 -9.43
CA MET A 159 -16.78 -19.42 -8.09
C MET A 159 -15.33 -19.90 -8.12
N ALA A 160 -14.96 -20.72 -9.09
CA ALA A 160 -13.58 -21.16 -9.29
C ALA A 160 -12.66 -19.98 -9.66
N ASP A 161 -13.10 -19.11 -10.58
CA ASP A 161 -12.37 -17.90 -10.97
C ASP A 161 -12.15 -17.00 -9.75
N ARG A 162 -13.18 -16.83 -8.91
CA ARG A 162 -13.05 -16.04 -7.67
C ARG A 162 -12.13 -16.70 -6.66
N GLN A 163 -12.18 -18.02 -6.53
CA GLN A 163 -11.29 -18.75 -5.63
C GLN A 163 -9.82 -18.57 -6.03
N ALA A 164 -9.53 -18.51 -7.33
CA ALA A 164 -8.19 -18.22 -7.85
C ALA A 164 -7.68 -16.81 -7.49
N LEU A 165 -8.57 -15.88 -7.13
CA LEU A 165 -8.21 -14.54 -6.66
C LEU A 165 -7.90 -14.49 -5.17
N GLN A 166 -8.19 -15.55 -4.39
CA GLN A 166 -8.15 -15.50 -2.92
C GLN A 166 -6.78 -15.08 -2.37
N ASP A 167 -5.69 -15.54 -2.98
CA ASP A 167 -4.33 -15.18 -2.56
C ASP A 167 -4.07 -13.68 -2.71
N LYS A 168 -4.50 -13.09 -3.84
CA LYS A 168 -4.39 -11.64 -4.07
C LYS A 168 -5.34 -10.85 -3.16
N LEU A 169 -6.56 -11.33 -2.96
CA LEU A 169 -7.54 -10.72 -2.06
C LEU A 169 -7.10 -10.72 -0.60
N SER A 170 -6.19 -11.62 -0.21
CA SER A 170 -5.66 -11.75 1.15
C SER A 170 -4.46 -10.84 1.41
N LYS A 171 -3.98 -10.08 0.41
CA LYS A 171 -2.87 -9.12 0.57
C LYS A 171 -3.33 -7.78 1.16
N PRO A 172 -2.42 -6.92 1.64
CA PRO A 172 -1.09 -7.28 2.14
C PRO A 172 -1.22 -8.31 3.28
N ALA A 173 -0.24 -9.21 3.38
CA ALA A 173 -0.28 -10.28 4.37
C ALA A 173 0.09 -9.76 5.78
N GLY A 174 -0.47 -10.39 6.81
CA GLY A 174 -0.15 -10.07 8.20
C GLY A 174 -0.80 -8.78 8.72
N ASN A 175 -0.22 -8.20 9.76
CA ASN A 175 -0.76 -7.01 10.41
C ASN A 175 -0.27 -5.74 9.70
N LEU A 176 -1.18 -5.04 9.02
CA LEU A 176 -0.89 -3.81 8.30
C LEU A 176 -0.33 -2.71 9.22
N GLY A 177 -0.86 -2.58 10.43
CA GLY A 177 -0.38 -1.60 11.41
C GLY A 177 1.06 -1.88 11.86
N GLU A 178 1.39 -3.15 12.11
CA GLU A 178 2.78 -3.54 12.41
C GLU A 178 3.72 -3.27 11.23
N THR A 179 3.27 -3.53 10.00
CA THR A 179 4.05 -3.27 8.79
C THR A 179 4.36 -1.79 8.62
N LEU A 180 3.36 -0.92 8.80
CA LEU A 180 3.55 0.53 8.72
C LEU A 180 4.43 1.05 9.85
N LYS A 181 4.30 0.53 11.07
CA LYS A 181 5.21 0.86 12.19
C LYS A 181 6.63 0.41 11.95
N ASP A 182 6.83 -0.75 11.33
CA ASP A 182 8.16 -1.21 10.94
C ASP A 182 8.80 -0.32 9.87
N ILE A 183 8.03 0.17 8.90
CA ILE A 183 8.48 1.16 7.92
C ILE A 183 8.85 2.49 8.60
N ALA A 184 7.97 2.98 9.47
CA ALA A 184 8.13 4.29 10.11
C ALA A 184 9.27 4.29 11.14
N TYR A 185 9.35 3.24 11.96
CA TYR A 185 10.16 3.22 13.19
C TYR A 185 11.19 2.09 13.24
N GLY A 186 11.22 1.17 12.27
CA GLY A 186 12.10 -0.01 12.31
C GLY A 186 11.72 -1.01 13.39
N ASN A 187 10.51 -0.90 13.93
CA ASN A 187 9.98 -1.78 14.95
C ASN A 187 8.45 -1.75 14.95
N LYS A 188 7.84 -2.93 15.04
CA LYS A 188 6.39 -3.14 14.93
C LYS A 188 5.57 -2.57 16.09
N GLN A 189 6.20 -2.31 17.23
CA GLN A 189 5.54 -1.87 18.47
C GLN A 189 5.81 -0.40 18.81
N GLN A 190 6.88 0.19 18.27
CA GLN A 190 7.23 1.57 18.56
C GLN A 190 6.22 2.57 17.96
N THR A 191 6.23 3.76 18.55
CA THR A 191 5.47 4.94 18.14
C THR A 191 6.41 6.14 18.11
N ARG A 192 5.94 7.30 17.65
CA ARG A 192 6.73 8.53 17.67
C ARG A 192 7.23 8.93 19.07
N ASN A 193 6.57 8.45 20.13
CA ASN A 193 6.92 8.77 21.52
C ASN A 193 7.93 7.80 22.14
N SER A 194 8.11 6.62 21.55
CA SER A 194 8.86 5.51 22.16
C SER A 194 9.99 4.98 21.29
N VAL A 195 10.03 5.36 20.01
CA VAL A 195 11.09 4.98 19.07
C VAL A 195 12.48 5.33 19.63
N LYS A 196 13.42 4.39 19.49
CA LYS A 196 14.80 4.56 19.92
C LYS A 196 15.69 4.89 18.74
N ALA A 197 16.80 5.58 19.00
CA ALA A 197 17.81 5.88 17.99
C ALA A 197 18.29 4.62 17.26
N ALA A 198 18.53 3.54 18.01
CA ALA A 198 19.00 2.27 17.46
C ALA A 198 17.98 1.59 16.51
N ASN A 199 16.69 1.92 16.56
CA ASN A 199 15.72 1.34 15.63
C ASN A 199 15.80 1.94 14.22
N SER A 200 16.35 3.16 14.11
CA SER A 200 16.34 3.91 12.85
C SER A 200 17.51 3.60 11.92
N PHE A 201 18.51 2.85 12.43
CA PHE A 201 19.75 2.59 11.72
C PHE A 201 20.21 1.13 11.86
N ASP A 202 20.56 0.51 10.74
CA ASP A 202 21.10 -0.86 10.73
C ASP A 202 22.46 -0.93 11.44
N GLY A 203 22.61 -1.90 12.34
CA GLY A 203 23.79 -2.01 13.21
C GLY A 203 23.94 -0.86 14.23
N GLY A 204 22.88 -0.07 14.47
CA GLY A 204 22.84 0.96 15.50
C GLY A 204 23.19 2.37 15.03
N ALA A 205 22.88 3.36 15.87
CA ALA A 205 23.07 4.77 15.56
C ALA A 205 24.56 5.18 15.63
N ALA A 206 24.95 6.18 14.83
CA ALA A 206 26.31 6.72 14.80
C ALA A 206 26.29 8.25 14.64
N ALA A 207 27.45 8.86 14.41
CA ALA A 207 27.55 10.27 14.08
C ALA A 207 26.70 10.64 12.85
N TYR A 208 26.18 11.88 12.83
CA TYR A 208 25.30 12.39 11.76
C TYR A 208 25.83 12.06 10.36
N ALA A 209 27.06 12.47 10.04
CA ALA A 209 27.64 12.32 8.71
C ALA A 209 27.81 10.84 8.29
N THR A 210 27.86 9.91 9.24
CA THR A 210 27.99 8.47 8.97
C THR A 210 26.67 7.85 8.54
N VAL A 211 25.55 8.24 9.15
CA VAL A 211 24.23 7.60 8.89
C VAL A 211 23.35 8.43 7.97
N CYS A 212 23.50 9.75 7.97
CA CYS A 212 22.90 10.66 6.99
C CYS A 212 23.81 10.84 5.76
N GLY A 213 24.94 10.15 5.71
CA GLY A 213 25.87 10.19 4.59
C GLY A 213 26.41 8.82 4.20
N GLY A 214 27.51 8.81 3.46
CA GLY A 214 28.25 7.60 3.09
C GLY A 214 27.83 7.00 1.75
N ALA A 215 28.30 5.78 1.47
CA ALA A 215 27.97 5.10 0.21
C ALA A 215 26.54 4.57 0.23
N ALA A 216 25.82 4.76 -0.87
CA ALA A 216 24.43 4.29 -1.01
C ALA A 216 24.30 2.78 -0.77
N ALA A 217 25.30 1.99 -1.22
CA ALA A 217 25.29 0.53 -1.10
C ALA A 217 25.43 0.00 0.33
N THR A 218 25.94 0.80 1.26
CA THR A 218 26.21 0.39 2.65
C THR A 218 25.57 1.35 3.66
N ASN A 219 24.68 2.23 3.21
CA ASN A 219 24.06 3.20 4.10
C ASN A 219 23.15 2.49 5.09
N LYS A 220 23.21 2.95 6.33
CA LYS A 220 22.53 2.31 7.47
C LYS A 220 21.17 2.93 7.77
N LEU A 221 20.70 3.93 7.04
CA LEU A 221 19.42 4.58 7.32
C LEU A 221 18.26 3.70 6.82
N THR A 222 17.49 3.14 7.76
CA THR A 222 16.50 2.10 7.43
C THR A 222 15.04 2.51 7.63
N THR A 223 14.77 3.67 8.24
CA THR A 223 13.42 4.08 8.65
C THR A 223 13.06 5.50 8.21
N VAL A 224 11.76 5.78 8.13
CA VAL A 224 11.28 7.15 7.92
C VAL A 224 11.64 8.05 9.08
N ALA A 225 11.52 7.58 10.33
CA ALA A 225 11.87 8.37 11.50
C ALA A 225 13.35 8.81 11.50
N GLY A 226 14.27 7.92 11.12
CA GLY A 226 15.68 8.28 10.93
C GLY A 226 15.89 9.28 9.80
N THR A 227 15.11 9.17 8.72
CA THR A 227 15.18 10.06 7.56
C THR A 227 14.76 11.47 7.95
N ILE A 228 13.63 11.60 8.66
CA ILE A 228 13.17 12.85 9.25
C ILE A 228 14.24 13.41 10.21
N ALA A 229 14.84 12.56 11.05
CA ALA A 229 15.88 13.01 11.97
C ALA A 229 17.08 13.61 11.24
N CYS A 230 17.56 12.99 10.14
CA CYS A 230 18.62 13.56 9.31
C CYS A 230 18.22 14.91 8.71
N LEU A 231 16.98 15.06 8.24
CA LEU A 231 16.53 16.27 7.54
C LEU A 231 16.16 17.42 8.47
N CYS A 232 15.89 17.16 9.75
CA CYS A 232 15.44 18.20 10.68
C CYS A 232 16.46 18.54 11.75
N ASN A 233 17.29 17.58 12.20
CA ASN A 233 18.20 17.84 13.33
C ASN A 233 19.36 18.75 12.97
N LYS A 234 19.85 19.40 14.02
CA LYS A 234 20.86 20.44 13.95
C LYS A 234 22.13 20.03 14.71
N ALA A 235 23.27 20.44 14.18
CA ALA A 235 24.52 20.46 14.93
C ALA A 235 24.43 21.46 16.09
N ALA A 236 25.31 21.34 17.10
CA ALA A 236 25.32 22.29 18.22
C ALA A 236 25.80 23.69 17.79
N VAL A 237 26.81 23.73 16.91
CA VAL A 237 27.41 24.94 16.34
C VAL A 237 26.92 25.13 14.91
N ASN A 238 26.74 26.38 14.47
CA ASN A 238 26.18 26.71 13.15
C ASN A 238 24.82 26.00 12.93
N ASN A 239 23.97 26.02 13.94
CA ASN A 239 22.68 25.34 13.89
C ASN A 239 21.65 26.09 13.03
N GLU A 240 20.71 25.33 12.46
CA GLU A 240 19.42 25.81 11.96
C GLU A 240 18.36 24.91 12.56
N GLU A 241 17.48 25.48 13.37
CA GLU A 241 16.54 24.74 14.22
C GLU A 241 15.16 24.55 13.60
N ALA A 242 14.89 25.26 12.52
CA ALA A 242 13.62 25.27 11.83
C ALA A 242 13.76 24.80 10.36
N ALA A 243 14.79 24.01 10.05
CA ALA A 243 15.03 23.49 8.69
C ALA A 243 13.79 22.81 8.09
N CYS A 244 13.06 22.03 8.89
CA CYS A 244 11.82 21.35 8.48
C CYS A 244 10.56 22.24 8.54
N GLY A 245 10.69 23.51 8.89
CA GLY A 245 9.59 24.48 8.93
C GLY A 245 9.68 25.41 10.13
N ARG A 246 9.23 26.65 9.96
CA ARG A 246 9.23 27.67 11.03
C ARG A 246 8.45 27.26 12.28
N SER A 247 7.35 26.52 12.08
CA SER A 247 6.54 25.95 13.17
C SER A 247 7.03 24.59 13.66
N ALA A 248 7.92 23.93 12.90
CA ALA A 248 8.58 22.68 13.25
C ALA A 248 9.99 22.96 13.80
N LYS A 249 10.06 23.86 14.79
CA LYS A 249 11.32 24.35 15.37
C LYS A 249 11.77 23.45 16.52
N LEU A 250 12.95 22.85 16.37
CA LEU A 250 13.59 22.02 17.39
C LEU A 250 14.06 22.87 18.57
N SER A 251 13.52 22.57 19.73
CA SER A 251 13.79 23.24 21.00
C SER A 251 15.04 22.70 21.67
N THR A 252 15.26 21.38 21.64
CA THR A 252 16.29 20.75 22.48
C THR A 252 17.25 19.81 21.75
N SER A 253 16.78 19.09 20.73
CA SER A 253 17.59 18.07 20.09
C SER A 253 18.75 18.68 19.31
N GLN A 254 19.92 18.07 19.50
CA GLN A 254 21.15 18.36 18.78
C GLN A 254 21.84 17.04 18.48
N TRP A 255 22.40 16.92 17.29
CA TRP A 255 23.13 15.74 16.86
C TRP A 255 24.52 16.13 16.39
N THR A 256 25.53 15.75 17.18
CA THR A 256 26.93 16.12 16.92
C THR A 256 27.62 15.18 15.94
N VAL A 257 28.61 15.70 15.21
CA VAL A 257 29.40 15.04 14.16
C VAL A 257 30.29 13.88 14.67
N GLY A 258 30.35 13.62 15.99
CA GLY A 258 31.26 12.61 16.56
C GLY A 258 30.62 11.47 17.37
N ASN A 259 29.33 11.53 17.71
CA ASN A 259 28.69 10.56 18.61
C ASN A 259 27.31 10.11 18.11
N PRO A 260 26.88 8.88 18.46
CA PRO A 260 25.49 8.46 18.30
C PRO A 260 24.52 9.45 18.99
N PRO A 261 23.35 9.72 18.40
CA PRO A 261 22.32 10.54 19.02
C PRO A 261 21.62 9.80 20.16
N ASN A 262 21.00 10.55 21.07
CA ASN A 262 20.01 10.00 21.98
C ASN A 262 18.65 9.81 21.29
N ASP A 263 17.68 9.20 21.97
CA ASP A 263 16.36 8.93 21.40
C ASP A 263 15.57 10.21 21.06
N ASP A 264 15.80 11.33 21.75
CA ASP A 264 15.07 12.58 21.52
C ASP A 264 15.40 13.22 20.17
N VAL A 265 16.60 12.99 19.64
CA VAL A 265 16.97 13.37 18.25
C VAL A 265 16.01 12.73 17.24
N ILE A 266 15.56 11.50 17.48
CA ILE A 266 14.57 10.86 16.60
C ILE A 266 13.16 11.35 16.93
N LYS A 267 12.79 11.39 18.21
CA LYS A 267 11.40 11.65 18.63
C LYS A 267 10.95 13.09 18.44
N GLU A 268 11.80 14.09 18.69
CA GLU A 268 11.41 15.50 18.70
C GLU A 268 10.86 15.97 17.34
N PRO A 269 11.53 15.74 16.19
CA PRO A 269 10.98 16.09 14.88
C PRO A 269 9.59 15.47 14.59
N LEU A 270 9.33 14.25 15.06
CA LEU A 270 8.08 13.53 14.80
C LEU A 270 6.88 14.14 15.52
N LYS A 271 7.11 14.96 16.55
CA LYS A 271 6.04 15.68 17.25
C LYS A 271 5.34 16.70 16.35
N PHE A 272 6.03 17.17 15.31
CA PHE A 272 5.49 18.15 14.37
C PHE A 272 4.75 17.52 13.19
N CYS A 273 4.81 16.18 13.03
CA CYS A 273 3.99 15.49 12.05
C CYS A 273 2.51 15.53 12.47
N ASN A 274 1.64 15.94 11.56
CA ASN A 274 0.21 15.89 11.82
C ASN A 274 -0.26 14.44 12.08
N LYS A 275 -1.36 14.30 12.82
CA LYS A 275 -2.10 13.03 12.91
C LYS A 275 -3.23 13.09 11.89
N ASP A 276 -3.14 12.27 10.86
CA ASP A 276 -4.12 12.23 9.80
C ASP A 276 -5.32 11.36 10.17
N SER A 277 -6.43 11.67 9.53
CA SER A 277 -7.73 11.04 9.73
C SER A 277 -7.83 9.68 9.02
N GLN A 278 -8.86 8.91 9.38
CA GLN A 278 -9.14 7.59 8.83
C GLN A 278 -9.48 7.67 7.34
N ALA A 279 -8.52 7.35 6.47
CA ALA A 279 -8.78 7.01 5.07
C ALA A 279 -8.32 5.57 4.78
N PRO A 280 -9.03 4.83 3.91
CA PRO A 280 -8.56 3.53 3.46
C PRO A 280 -7.18 3.65 2.81
N LEU A 281 -6.29 2.73 3.16
CA LEU A 281 -4.97 2.68 2.54
C LEU A 281 -5.10 2.16 1.10
N THR A 282 -4.49 2.85 0.13
CA THR A 282 -4.53 2.49 -1.29
C THR A 282 -3.13 2.41 -1.89
N SER A 283 -2.98 1.64 -2.97
CA SER A 283 -1.73 1.59 -3.75
C SER A 283 -1.31 2.98 -4.24
N ASP A 284 -2.26 3.76 -4.77
CA ASP A 284 -2.05 5.11 -5.28
C ASP A 284 -1.47 6.05 -4.21
N SER A 285 -2.01 6.01 -2.98
CA SER A 285 -1.48 6.82 -1.89
C SER A 285 -0.02 6.46 -1.53
N MET A 286 0.35 5.17 -1.58
CA MET A 286 1.73 4.74 -1.31
C MET A 286 2.69 5.14 -2.43
N TYR A 287 2.29 4.98 -3.70
CA TYR A 287 3.11 5.41 -4.83
C TYR A 287 3.29 6.93 -4.87
N ARG A 288 2.25 7.71 -4.52
CA ARG A 288 2.36 9.18 -4.43
C ARG A 288 3.39 9.63 -3.41
N ILE A 289 3.51 8.95 -2.27
CA ILE A 289 4.54 9.25 -1.27
C ILE A 289 5.93 9.02 -1.89
N LEU A 290 6.16 7.85 -2.51
CA LEU A 290 7.44 7.51 -3.15
C LEU A 290 7.80 8.48 -4.26
N GLU A 291 6.86 8.80 -5.14
CA GLU A 291 7.07 9.71 -6.25
C GLU A 291 7.37 11.14 -5.75
N SER A 292 6.65 11.59 -4.72
CA SER A 292 6.82 12.92 -4.15
C SER A 292 8.16 13.10 -3.48
N ILE A 293 8.62 12.11 -2.71
CA ILE A 293 9.94 12.17 -2.08
C ILE A 293 11.07 11.99 -3.10
N SER A 294 10.90 11.15 -4.12
CA SER A 294 11.89 10.99 -5.20
C SER A 294 12.14 12.30 -5.93
N ARG A 295 11.10 13.09 -6.18
CA ARG A 295 11.23 14.44 -6.79
C ARG A 295 12.03 15.43 -5.94
N GLN A 296 12.19 15.15 -4.65
CA GLN A 296 13.01 15.98 -3.76
C GLN A 296 14.49 15.62 -3.79
N ILE A 297 14.90 14.56 -4.50
CA ILE A 297 16.31 14.18 -4.60
C ILE A 297 16.99 15.03 -5.68
N LYS A 298 18.10 15.65 -5.30
CA LYS A 298 18.99 16.39 -6.20
C LYS A 298 20.19 15.52 -6.55
N VAL A 299 20.63 15.57 -7.80
CA VAL A 299 21.81 14.83 -8.28
C VAL A 299 22.99 15.78 -8.38
N SER A 300 24.11 15.41 -7.76
CA SER A 300 25.38 16.13 -7.84
C SER A 300 26.49 15.16 -8.23
N GLY A 301 26.90 15.19 -9.50
CA GLY A 301 27.79 14.15 -10.03
C GLY A 301 27.07 12.79 -9.99
N THR A 302 27.66 11.83 -9.28
CA THR A 302 27.05 10.50 -9.06
C THR A 302 26.34 10.38 -7.71
N ASP A 303 26.35 11.44 -6.89
CA ASP A 303 25.76 11.47 -5.56
C ASP A 303 24.28 11.89 -5.63
N GLY A 304 23.47 11.30 -4.76
CA GLY A 304 22.10 11.74 -4.52
C GLY A 304 22.00 12.50 -3.20
N ILE A 305 21.28 13.62 -3.20
CA ILE A 305 21.11 14.52 -2.06
C ILE A 305 19.62 14.73 -1.79
N LEU A 306 19.17 14.42 -0.58
CA LEU A 306 17.83 14.70 -0.10
C LEU A 306 17.91 15.77 1.01
N GLY A 307 17.07 16.80 0.94
CA GLY A 307 17.19 17.99 1.79
C GLY A 307 18.23 18.99 1.28
N THR A 308 18.58 19.94 2.13
CA THR A 308 19.33 21.15 1.76
C THR A 308 20.79 21.01 2.08
N GLN A 309 21.58 21.00 1.01
CA GLN A 309 23.04 21.01 1.05
C GLN A 309 23.56 22.41 0.70
N HIS A 310 24.45 22.96 1.53
CA HIS A 310 25.07 24.27 1.27
C HIS A 310 26.49 24.13 0.72
N SER A 311 27.30 23.24 1.28
CA SER A 311 28.67 22.92 0.85
C SER A 311 28.77 21.45 0.45
N ALA A 312 29.98 20.90 0.25
CA ALA A 312 30.11 19.49 -0.14
C ALA A 312 29.72 18.47 0.97
N SER A 313 29.44 18.91 2.20
CA SER A 313 29.09 18.05 3.35
C SER A 313 27.59 18.01 3.68
N CYS A 314 27.15 16.94 4.37
CA CYS A 314 25.90 16.87 5.14
C CYS A 314 26.29 16.49 6.57
N ASP A 315 26.45 17.49 7.43
CA ASP A 315 26.99 17.36 8.79
C ASP A 315 26.03 17.88 9.86
N GLY A 316 24.83 18.32 9.46
CA GLY A 316 23.82 18.88 10.35
C GLY A 316 24.05 20.35 10.69
N ALA A 317 25.14 20.97 10.23
CA ALA A 317 25.36 22.41 10.35
C ALA A 317 24.76 23.14 9.15
N LYS A 318 24.19 24.34 9.36
CA LYS A 318 23.62 25.15 8.28
C LYS A 318 24.63 25.58 7.22
N THR A 319 25.91 25.63 7.58
CA THR A 319 27.04 25.94 6.69
C THR A 319 27.53 24.71 5.92
N GLY A 320 27.21 23.50 6.38
CA GLY A 320 27.56 22.25 5.71
C GLY A 320 26.39 21.79 4.86
N GLY A 321 25.33 21.40 5.55
CA GLY A 321 24.06 20.96 5.01
C GLY A 321 23.30 20.17 6.07
N ILE A 322 21.97 20.30 6.05
CA ILE A 322 21.05 19.45 6.82
C ILE A 322 20.36 18.60 5.79
N CYS A 323 20.94 17.45 5.50
CA CYS A 323 20.63 16.66 4.33
C CYS A 323 21.06 15.20 4.51
N ILE A 324 20.57 14.37 3.61
CA ILE A 324 21.10 13.03 3.37
C ILE A 324 21.89 13.08 2.07
N LYS A 325 23.16 12.70 2.09
CA LYS A 325 24.00 12.62 0.88
C LYS A 325 24.60 11.23 0.72
N LEU A 326 24.15 10.51 -0.28
CA LEU A 326 24.62 9.14 -0.55
C LEU A 326 25.47 9.09 -1.80
N THR A 327 26.71 8.64 -1.66
CA THR A 327 27.63 8.54 -2.79
C THR A 327 27.27 7.39 -3.70
N GLY A 328 27.33 7.63 -5.02
CA GLY A 328 26.95 6.66 -6.05
C GLY A 328 25.45 6.32 -6.10
N TRP A 329 24.59 7.03 -5.35
CA TRP A 329 23.15 6.81 -5.39
C TRP A 329 22.56 7.05 -6.78
N ALA A 330 23.06 8.10 -7.44
CA ALA A 330 22.65 8.57 -8.76
C ALA A 330 23.69 8.26 -9.84
N ALA A 331 24.42 7.14 -9.74
CA ALA A 331 25.48 6.78 -10.68
C ALA A 331 25.02 6.80 -12.15
N ASP A 332 23.77 6.42 -12.42
CA ASP A 332 23.17 6.40 -13.76
C ASP A 332 22.36 7.67 -14.08
N GLY A 333 22.57 8.77 -13.34
CA GLY A 333 21.80 10.01 -13.43
C GLY A 333 20.41 9.94 -12.78
N HIS A 334 20.07 8.82 -12.14
CA HIS A 334 18.81 8.59 -11.45
C HIS A 334 19.05 8.05 -10.03
N ALA A 335 18.58 8.79 -9.02
CA ALA A 335 18.59 8.34 -7.63
C ALA A 335 17.30 7.58 -7.30
N ASP A 336 17.37 6.24 -7.29
CA ASP A 336 16.22 5.42 -6.92
C ASP A 336 16.01 5.43 -5.40
N ILE A 337 14.89 6.02 -4.95
CA ILE A 337 14.53 6.08 -3.53
C ILE A 337 14.44 4.71 -2.89
N THR A 338 14.11 3.66 -3.65
CA THR A 338 13.98 2.29 -3.13
C THR A 338 15.29 1.68 -2.67
N LYS A 339 16.44 2.31 -2.96
CA LYS A 339 17.71 1.96 -2.31
C LYS A 339 17.70 2.24 -0.80
N LEU A 340 16.82 3.12 -0.32
CA LEU A 340 16.52 3.25 1.10
C LEU A 340 15.51 2.17 1.52
N GLN A 341 15.85 1.42 2.56
CA GLN A 341 15.07 0.23 2.97
C GLN A 341 13.60 0.54 3.27
N TRP A 342 13.30 1.67 3.93
CA TRP A 342 11.92 2.06 4.24
C TRP A 342 11.11 2.32 2.95
N ALA A 343 11.71 2.91 1.93
CA ALA A 343 11.05 3.22 0.67
C ALA A 343 10.80 1.94 -0.14
N GLN A 344 11.74 0.99 -0.13
CA GLN A 344 11.49 -0.34 -0.70
C GLN A 344 10.32 -1.04 -0.02
N LYS A 345 10.20 -0.97 1.31
CA LYS A 345 9.07 -1.55 2.04
C LYS A 345 7.74 -0.87 1.67
N ILE A 346 7.72 0.45 1.51
CA ILE A 346 6.53 1.16 0.99
C ILE A 346 6.18 0.68 -0.42
N LYS A 347 7.17 0.52 -1.31
CA LYS A 347 6.93 0.01 -2.66
C LYS A 347 6.34 -1.40 -2.62
N THR A 348 6.90 -2.30 -1.83
CA THR A 348 6.36 -3.66 -1.67
C THR A 348 4.91 -3.61 -1.19
N LEU A 349 4.59 -2.78 -0.20
CA LEU A 349 3.22 -2.60 0.27
C LEU A 349 2.30 -2.04 -0.83
N ALA A 350 2.77 -1.07 -1.62
CA ALA A 350 2.03 -0.53 -2.75
C ALA A 350 1.73 -1.61 -3.81
N ASP A 351 2.73 -2.42 -4.17
CA ASP A 351 2.59 -3.51 -5.13
C ASP A 351 1.58 -4.58 -4.64
N GLU A 352 1.56 -4.86 -3.34
CA GLU A 352 0.58 -5.78 -2.71
C GLU A 352 -0.84 -5.21 -2.70
N LEU A 353 -0.99 -3.91 -2.42
CA LEU A 353 -2.27 -3.21 -2.48
C LEU A 353 -2.81 -3.20 -3.91
N THR A 354 -1.97 -2.96 -4.92
CA THR A 354 -2.36 -3.02 -6.35
C THR A 354 -2.96 -4.38 -6.69
N GLN A 355 -2.28 -5.46 -6.31
CA GLN A 355 -2.77 -6.82 -6.58
C GLN A 355 -4.12 -7.09 -5.91
N ARG A 356 -4.32 -6.61 -4.68
CA ARG A 356 -5.60 -6.72 -3.98
C ARG A 356 -6.69 -5.90 -4.67
N GLU A 357 -6.41 -4.66 -5.02
CA GLU A 357 -7.36 -3.75 -5.65
C GLU A 357 -7.83 -4.28 -7.01
N GLU A 358 -6.92 -4.79 -7.83
CA GLU A 358 -7.22 -5.48 -9.09
C GLU A 358 -8.09 -6.71 -8.87
N ALA A 359 -7.70 -7.59 -7.92
CA ALA A 359 -8.45 -8.79 -7.59
C ALA A 359 -9.84 -8.47 -7.01
N ALA A 360 -9.98 -7.40 -6.23
CA ALA A 360 -11.26 -6.93 -5.71
C ALA A 360 -12.18 -6.45 -6.84
N ASN A 361 -11.64 -5.72 -7.81
CA ASN A 361 -12.37 -5.28 -8.99
C ASN A 361 -12.82 -6.45 -9.86
N GLU A 362 -11.99 -7.49 -9.99
CA GLU A 362 -12.34 -8.71 -10.72
C GLU A 362 -13.40 -9.54 -9.98
N ALA A 363 -13.23 -9.76 -8.67
CA ALA A 363 -14.19 -10.46 -7.83
C ALA A 363 -15.58 -9.80 -7.84
N LYS A 364 -15.63 -8.46 -7.93
CA LYS A 364 -16.89 -7.71 -8.08
C LYS A 364 -17.62 -8.04 -9.38
N LYS A 365 -16.91 -8.28 -10.48
CA LYS A 365 -17.50 -8.70 -11.79
C LYS A 365 -17.99 -10.15 -11.77
N LEU A 366 -17.37 -10.99 -10.94
CA LEU A 366 -17.72 -12.40 -10.77
C LEU A 366 -18.92 -12.63 -9.84
N THR A 367 -19.26 -11.65 -9.01
CA THR A 367 -20.43 -11.74 -8.12
C THR A 367 -21.71 -11.57 -8.95
N PRO A 368 -22.65 -12.53 -8.94
CA PRO A 368 -23.95 -12.36 -9.57
C PRO A 368 -24.66 -11.13 -8.99
N LYS A 369 -25.32 -10.34 -9.85
CA LYS A 369 -26.16 -9.22 -9.42
C LYS A 369 -27.53 -9.71 -8.96
#